data_AF-A0A7S2JSY0-F1
#
_entry.id   AF-A0A7S2JSY0-F1
#
_cell.length_a   1.000
_cell.length_b   1.000
_cell.length_c   1.000
_cell.angle_alpha   90.00
_cell.angle_beta   90.00
_cell.angle_gamma   90.00
#
_symmetry.space_group_name_H-M   'P 1'
#
loop_
_entity.id
_entity.type
_entity.pdbx_description
1 polymer ?
#
loop_
_entity_poly.entity_id
_entity_poly.type
_entity_poly.pdbx_seq_one_letter_code
_entity_poly.pdbx_strand_id
1 'polypeptide(L)'
;QAPKTVAVEPNGQLRSLGSLLSSHAALPVEWIDAMPPVSDPPFDLVSAAHALASLPAEGVDAAIDSMWARTSDGGLLTIVEAATPSGFNALLRARELLIEDHPRGGRAVVVAPCPHALQCPLTPGVAVLPWARADRRTQSSTCHVTQRVVESAARRYINRHSRRGGEWREVKEPLCYLIVRKELSTHDPNMALSLPSLALHHQAAAEGAAAADTAGTKGPSNAPPPATQRDYAVAEVLDGGRPWGRILRNPRKRRGHVLLDVCMPSGEARSFTITKKKSERADYRRTRKAAAGDAWSIVTPKAAYLDEEWEEV
;
A
#
# COMPACT_ATOMS: atom_id res chain seq x y z
N GLN A 1 24.95 13.48 18.78
CA GLN A 1 24.97 14.29 17.53
C GLN A 1 23.56 14.84 17.33
N ALA A 2 23.43 16.10 16.89
CA ALA A 2 22.11 16.63 16.53
C ALA A 2 21.57 15.87 15.30
N PRO A 3 20.25 15.66 15.17
CA PRO A 3 19.67 15.00 14.01
C PRO A 3 19.99 15.79 12.74
N LYS A 4 20.54 15.11 11.72
CA LYS A 4 20.86 15.69 10.42
C LYS A 4 19.67 15.49 9.48
N THR A 5 19.08 16.58 9.00
CA THR A 5 18.03 16.55 7.98
C THR A 5 18.58 17.10 6.67
N VAL A 6 18.51 16.30 5.60
CA VAL A 6 18.98 16.69 4.26
C VAL A 6 17.81 16.64 3.28
N ALA A 7 17.65 17.70 2.49
CA ALA A 7 16.69 17.77 1.39
C ALA A 7 17.44 17.93 0.06
N VAL A 8 17.05 17.14 -0.93
CA VAL A 8 17.71 17.11 -2.26
C VAL A 8 16.77 17.68 -3.29
N GLU A 9 17.19 18.73 -3.99
CA GLU A 9 16.44 19.36 -5.08
C GLU A 9 17.40 19.94 -6.14
N PRO A 10 17.51 19.34 -7.33
CA PRO A 10 18.43 19.80 -8.36
C PRO A 10 18.09 21.20 -8.88
N ASN A 11 16.80 21.58 -8.92
CA ASN A 11 16.39 22.89 -9.37
C ASN A 11 16.67 23.97 -8.31
N GLY A 12 17.62 24.87 -8.59
CA GLY A 12 18.01 25.93 -7.66
C GLY A 12 16.88 26.86 -7.22
N GLN A 13 15.86 27.08 -8.06
CA GLN A 13 14.70 27.91 -7.69
C GLN A 13 13.80 27.20 -6.66
N LEU A 14 13.50 25.92 -6.89
CA LEU A 14 12.73 25.11 -5.94
C LEU A 14 13.50 24.91 -4.64
N ARG A 15 14.83 24.72 -4.71
CA ARG A 15 15.70 24.64 -3.55
C ARG A 15 15.69 25.91 -2.70
N SER A 16 15.73 27.07 -3.36
CA SER A 16 15.65 28.39 -2.69
C SER A 16 14.31 28.58 -1.99
N LEU A 17 13.21 28.21 -2.65
CA LEU A 17 11.87 28.23 -2.06
C LEU A 17 11.76 27.23 -0.89
N GLY A 18 12.29 26.02 -1.05
CA GLY A 18 12.34 25.00 -0.03
C GLY A 18 13.06 25.46 1.22
N SER A 19 14.24 26.07 1.06
CA SER A 19 15.02 26.67 2.14
C SER A 19 14.24 27.73 2.91
N LEU A 20 13.54 28.62 2.18
CA LEU A 20 12.66 29.61 2.78
C LEU A 20 11.52 28.95 3.59
N LEU A 21 10.85 27.94 3.03
CA LEU A 21 9.75 27.24 3.70
C LEU A 21 10.21 26.44 4.93
N SER A 22 11.41 25.86 4.88
CA SER A 22 11.99 25.10 5.99
C SER A 22 12.70 25.97 7.04
N SER A 23 12.80 27.29 6.85
CA SER A 23 13.46 28.19 7.81
C SER A 23 12.81 28.19 9.21
N HIS A 24 11.54 27.80 9.28
CA HIS A 24 10.76 27.68 10.52
C HIS A 24 10.56 26.21 10.95
N ALA A 25 11.23 25.26 10.29
CA ALA A 25 11.16 23.86 10.68
C ALA A 25 11.82 23.64 12.05
N ALA A 26 11.28 22.68 12.81
CA ALA A 26 11.81 22.35 14.13
C ALA A 26 13.26 21.82 14.10
N LEU A 27 13.67 21.24 12.97
CA LEU A 27 15.02 20.75 12.73
C LEU A 27 15.66 21.54 11.58
N PRO A 28 16.95 21.90 11.68
CA PRO A 28 17.68 22.49 10.56
C PRO A 28 17.68 21.55 9.35
N VAL A 29 17.39 22.10 8.16
CA VAL A 29 17.38 21.36 6.89
C VAL A 29 18.52 21.84 6.00
N GLU A 30 19.42 20.93 5.68
CA GLU A 30 20.48 21.14 4.70
C GLU A 30 19.95 20.87 3.29
N TRP A 31 19.96 21.88 2.43
CA TRP A 31 19.46 21.77 1.04
C TRP A 31 20.61 21.62 0.05
N ILE A 32 20.61 20.54 -0.74
CA ILE A 32 21.65 20.19 -1.72
C ILE A 32 21.05 19.85 -3.10
N ASP A 33 21.86 19.86 -4.19
CA ASP A 33 21.40 19.58 -5.57
C ASP A 33 21.29 18.09 -5.87
N ALA A 34 22.15 17.31 -5.24
CA ALA A 34 22.35 15.92 -5.54
C ALA A 34 22.26 15.10 -4.26
N MET A 35 21.93 13.82 -4.39
CA MET A 35 22.03 12.92 -3.25
C MET A 35 23.47 12.95 -2.71
N PRO A 36 23.67 12.82 -1.38
CA PRO A 36 25.01 12.80 -0.79
C PRO A 36 25.86 11.64 -1.37
N PRO A 37 27.14 11.44 -1.04
CA PRO A 37 27.87 10.22 -1.42
C PRO A 37 27.38 8.99 -0.64
N VAL A 38 27.35 7.77 -1.22
CA VAL A 38 26.88 6.56 -0.50
C VAL A 38 27.80 6.20 0.68
N SER A 39 29.05 6.69 0.64
CA SER A 39 30.03 6.56 1.71
C SER A 39 29.71 7.35 2.98
N ASP A 40 28.81 8.33 2.90
CA ASP A 40 28.38 9.10 4.07
C ASP A 40 27.56 8.21 5.03
N PRO A 41 27.48 8.56 6.32
CA PRO A 41 26.61 7.85 7.25
C PRO A 41 25.17 7.76 6.72
N PRO A 42 24.53 6.58 6.79
CA PRO A 42 23.17 6.39 6.29
C PRO A 42 22.14 7.11 7.16
N PHE A 43 20.91 7.20 6.65
CA PHE A 43 19.77 7.86 7.30
C PHE A 43 18.77 6.85 7.85
N ASP A 44 18.20 7.13 9.02
CA ASP A 44 17.14 6.33 9.65
C ASP A 44 15.79 6.43 8.91
N LEU A 45 15.60 7.51 8.16
CA LEU A 45 14.46 7.74 7.29
C LEU A 45 14.92 8.36 5.98
N VAL A 46 14.64 7.67 4.87
CA VAL A 46 14.76 8.20 3.51
C VAL A 46 13.36 8.31 2.92
N SER A 47 13.05 9.44 2.30
CA SER A 47 11.71 9.70 1.76
C SER A 47 11.75 10.28 0.36
N ALA A 48 10.94 9.73 -0.55
CA ALA A 48 10.60 10.31 -1.84
C ALA A 48 9.11 10.65 -1.88
N ALA A 49 8.77 11.93 -1.98
CA ALA A 49 7.39 12.40 -2.08
C ALA A 49 7.18 13.11 -3.41
N HIS A 50 6.33 12.53 -4.28
CA HIS A 50 5.94 13.06 -5.58
C HIS A 50 7.13 13.37 -6.52
N ALA A 51 8.13 12.49 -6.54
CA ALA A 51 9.40 12.72 -7.23
C ALA A 51 9.73 11.64 -8.28
N LEU A 52 9.45 10.36 -8.01
CA LEU A 52 9.84 9.25 -8.86
C LEU A 52 9.02 9.24 -10.16
N ALA A 53 7.73 9.56 -10.10
CA ALA A 53 6.87 9.55 -11.28
C ALA A 53 7.25 10.60 -12.35
N SER A 54 8.11 11.56 -11.99
CA SER A 54 8.64 12.58 -12.91
C SER A 54 9.94 12.15 -13.59
N LEU A 55 10.54 11.03 -13.19
CA LEU A 55 11.76 10.49 -13.78
C LEU A 55 11.45 9.58 -14.98
N PRO A 56 12.38 9.45 -15.94
CA PRO A 56 12.31 8.35 -16.91
C PRO A 56 12.51 7.00 -16.20
N ALA A 57 12.14 5.89 -16.87
CA ALA A 57 12.12 4.56 -16.25
C ALA A 57 13.50 4.16 -15.68
N GLU A 58 14.58 4.37 -16.43
CA GLU A 58 15.95 4.13 -15.96
C GLU A 58 16.34 5.01 -14.75
N GLY A 59 15.77 6.21 -14.66
CA GLY A 59 15.98 7.11 -13.54
C GLY A 59 15.25 6.67 -12.28
N VAL A 60 14.09 6.00 -12.41
CA VAL A 60 13.34 5.46 -11.28
C VAL A 60 14.14 4.37 -10.56
N ASP A 61 14.68 3.41 -11.31
CA ASP A 61 15.47 2.30 -10.76
C ASP A 61 16.72 2.82 -10.04
N ALA A 62 17.50 3.66 -10.71
CA ALA A 62 18.72 4.25 -10.13
C ALA A 62 18.42 5.10 -8.88
N ALA A 63 17.30 5.82 -8.86
CA ALA A 63 16.87 6.60 -7.70
C ALA A 63 16.50 5.68 -6.52
N ILE A 64 15.73 4.61 -6.77
CA ILE A 64 15.35 3.64 -5.74
C ILE A 64 16.58 2.98 -5.13
N ASP A 65 17.52 2.50 -5.96
CA ASP A 65 18.76 1.87 -5.51
C ASP A 65 19.62 2.83 -4.68
N SER A 66 19.79 4.07 -5.15
CA SER A 66 20.56 5.09 -4.45
C SER A 66 19.94 5.47 -3.10
N MET A 67 18.61 5.59 -3.03
CA MET A 67 17.89 5.84 -1.77
C MET A 67 18.00 4.67 -0.80
N TRP A 68 17.90 3.44 -1.30
CA TRP A 68 18.00 2.23 -0.48
C TRP A 68 19.40 2.03 0.10
N ALA A 69 20.44 2.34 -0.69
CA ALA A 69 21.83 2.30 -0.23
C ALA A 69 22.10 3.28 0.94
N ARG A 70 21.31 4.36 1.04
CA ARG A 70 21.40 5.39 2.09
C ARG A 70 20.48 5.15 3.26
N THR A 71 19.64 4.14 3.20
CA THR A 71 18.77 3.78 4.32
C THR A 71 19.59 2.94 5.30
N SER A 72 19.61 3.34 6.57
CA SER A 72 20.30 2.61 7.62
C SER A 72 19.65 1.25 7.85
N ASP A 73 20.39 0.31 8.40
CA ASP A 73 19.85 -0.97 8.81
C ASP A 73 18.80 -0.75 9.92
N GLY A 74 17.63 -1.35 9.78
CA GLY A 74 16.47 -1.03 10.63
C GLY A 74 15.73 0.26 10.26
N GLY A 75 16.31 1.09 9.39
CA GLY A 75 15.74 2.35 8.90
C GLY A 75 14.60 2.16 7.89
N LEU A 76 13.90 3.25 7.60
CA LEU A 76 12.73 3.28 6.73
C LEU A 76 12.99 3.98 5.40
N LEU A 77 12.45 3.41 4.32
CA LEU A 77 12.28 4.08 3.04
C LEU A 77 10.79 4.28 2.78
N THR A 78 10.37 5.54 2.64
CA THR A 78 8.99 5.92 2.33
C THR A 78 8.90 6.52 0.92
N ILE A 79 8.07 5.92 0.08
CA ILE A 79 7.77 6.42 -1.27
C ILE A 79 6.30 6.82 -1.30
N VAL A 80 6.01 8.06 -1.66
CA VAL A 80 4.65 8.61 -1.79
C VAL A 80 4.52 9.20 -3.19
N GLU A 81 3.48 8.81 -3.92
CA GLU A 81 3.21 9.28 -5.26
C GLU A 81 1.75 9.64 -5.45
N ALA A 82 1.48 10.51 -6.44
CA ALA A 82 0.10 10.76 -6.86
C ALA A 82 -0.52 9.43 -7.35
N ALA A 83 -1.81 9.21 -7.12
CA ALA A 83 -2.49 7.98 -7.55
C ALA A 83 -2.78 7.94 -9.05
N THR A 84 -1.74 8.12 -9.88
CA THR A 84 -1.74 8.02 -11.33
C THR A 84 -1.13 6.69 -11.77
N PRO A 85 -1.34 6.24 -13.03
CA PRO A 85 -0.66 5.05 -13.55
C PRO A 85 0.86 5.12 -13.41
N SER A 86 1.48 6.27 -13.72
CA SER A 86 2.93 6.47 -13.57
C SER A 86 3.39 6.36 -12.13
N GLY A 87 2.70 7.02 -11.19
CA GLY A 87 3.01 6.93 -9.77
C GLY A 87 2.87 5.52 -9.23
N PHE A 88 1.78 4.83 -9.56
CA PHE A 88 1.59 3.45 -9.12
C PHE A 88 2.61 2.48 -9.73
N ASN A 89 3.00 2.67 -10.99
CA ASN A 89 4.05 1.87 -11.62
C ASN A 89 5.41 2.08 -10.93
N ALA A 90 5.76 3.30 -10.50
CA ALA A 90 6.98 3.54 -9.72
C ALA A 90 6.97 2.75 -8.40
N LEU A 91 5.82 2.65 -7.73
CA LEU A 91 5.68 1.83 -6.52
C LEU A 91 5.76 0.33 -6.81
N LEU A 92 5.16 -0.15 -7.91
CA LEU A 92 5.30 -1.55 -8.33
C LEU A 92 6.76 -1.88 -8.63
N ARG A 93 7.49 -0.98 -9.28
CA ARG A 93 8.91 -1.13 -9.55
C ARG A 93 9.75 -1.14 -8.28
N ALA A 94 9.47 -0.24 -7.33
CA ALA A 94 10.12 -0.25 -6.03
C ALA A 94 9.84 -1.54 -5.24
N ARG A 95 8.64 -2.11 -5.33
CA ARG A 95 8.36 -3.44 -4.75
C ARG A 95 9.23 -4.51 -5.39
N GLU A 96 9.29 -4.54 -6.71
CA GLU A 96 10.08 -5.53 -7.46
C GLU A 96 11.57 -5.47 -7.13
N LEU A 97 12.15 -4.26 -7.06
CA LEU A 97 13.57 -4.08 -6.76
C LEU A 97 13.94 -4.34 -5.29
N LEU A 98 13.03 -4.02 -4.37
CA LEU A 98 13.33 -4.05 -2.93
C LEU A 98 12.89 -5.34 -2.23
N ILE A 99 11.91 -6.09 -2.76
CA ILE A 99 11.23 -7.14 -2.00
C ILE A 99 11.66 -8.60 -2.33
N GLU A 100 12.37 -8.91 -3.41
CA GLU A 100 12.82 -10.30 -3.70
C GLU A 100 14.22 -10.38 -4.36
N ASP A 101 14.88 -11.53 -4.17
CA ASP A 101 16.04 -12.19 -4.84
C ASP A 101 17.02 -11.41 -5.77
N HIS A 102 17.31 -10.14 -5.49
CA HIS A 102 18.39 -9.42 -6.17
C HIS A 102 19.79 -9.98 -5.77
N PRO A 103 20.81 -10.02 -6.65
CA PRO A 103 22.19 -10.41 -6.29
C PRO A 103 22.88 -9.45 -5.29
N ARG A 104 22.23 -8.32 -4.98
CA ARG A 104 22.52 -7.39 -3.86
C ARG A 104 21.34 -7.27 -2.88
N GLY A 105 20.46 -8.29 -2.85
CA GLY A 105 19.13 -8.40 -2.23
C GLY A 105 18.82 -7.42 -1.12
N GLY A 106 17.90 -6.50 -1.38
CA GLY A 106 17.31 -5.66 -0.34
C GLY A 106 16.50 -6.54 0.61
N ARG A 107 16.96 -6.71 1.84
CA ARG A 107 16.18 -7.35 2.91
C ARG A 107 15.08 -6.37 3.35
N ALA A 108 14.10 -6.09 2.50
CA ALA A 108 13.08 -5.08 2.77
C ALA A 108 11.81 -5.72 3.33
N VAL A 109 11.45 -5.36 4.56
CA VAL A 109 10.18 -5.74 5.16
C VAL A 109 9.13 -4.69 4.80
N VAL A 110 8.04 -5.10 4.15
CA VAL A 110 6.91 -4.21 3.87
C VAL A 110 6.22 -3.81 5.18
N VAL A 111 6.28 -2.51 5.50
CA VAL A 111 5.61 -1.92 6.65
C VAL A 111 4.17 -1.55 6.30
N ALA A 112 3.98 -0.92 5.13
CA ALA A 112 2.69 -0.49 4.61
C ALA A 112 2.78 -0.20 3.09
N PRO A 113 1.65 -0.11 2.36
CA PRO A 113 0.29 -0.45 2.75
C PRO A 113 -0.01 -1.95 2.61
N CYS A 114 0.73 -2.65 1.76
CA CYS A 114 0.43 -4.04 1.42
C CYS A 114 0.51 -4.94 2.66
N PRO A 115 -0.46 -5.86 2.84
CA PRO A 115 -0.40 -6.84 3.91
C PRO A 115 0.58 -7.99 3.62
N HIS A 116 1.26 -7.96 2.46
CA HIS A 116 2.12 -9.02 1.93
C HIS A 116 3.35 -8.46 1.18
N ALA A 117 4.37 -9.30 1.05
CA ALA A 117 5.54 -9.08 0.20
C ALA A 117 5.36 -9.59 -1.24
N LEU A 118 4.36 -10.44 -1.49
CA LEU A 118 4.08 -11.06 -2.80
C LEU A 118 3.75 -10.06 -3.92
N GLN A 119 3.66 -10.55 -5.17
CA GLN A 119 3.20 -9.75 -6.32
C GLN A 119 1.87 -9.03 -6.03
N CYS A 120 1.77 -7.75 -6.39
CA CYS A 120 0.54 -6.98 -6.16
C CYS A 120 -0.60 -7.50 -7.03
N PRO A 121 -1.80 -7.81 -6.48
CA PRO A 121 -2.92 -8.26 -7.30
C PRO A 121 -3.46 -7.16 -8.23
N LEU A 122 -3.18 -5.89 -7.92
CA LEU A 122 -3.56 -4.76 -8.76
C LEU A 122 -2.53 -4.45 -9.85
N THR A 123 -1.45 -5.22 -9.97
CA THR A 123 -0.55 -5.14 -11.12
C THR A 123 -1.36 -5.29 -12.41
N PRO A 124 -1.18 -4.39 -13.40
CA PRO A 124 -1.88 -4.49 -14.67
C PRO A 124 -1.73 -5.89 -15.28
N GLY A 125 -2.85 -6.56 -15.56
CA GLY A 125 -2.89 -7.90 -16.15
C GLY A 125 -2.95 -9.07 -15.16
N VAL A 126 -2.81 -8.85 -13.84
CA VAL A 126 -2.79 -9.93 -12.84
C VAL A 126 -4.19 -10.29 -12.34
N ALA A 127 -4.86 -9.43 -11.56
CA ALA A 127 -6.19 -9.74 -11.03
C ALA A 127 -7.32 -8.99 -11.76
N VAL A 128 -8.43 -9.68 -11.99
CA VAL A 128 -9.71 -9.06 -12.32
C VAL A 128 -10.55 -9.05 -11.05
N LEU A 129 -10.70 -7.89 -10.39
CA LEU A 129 -11.59 -7.81 -9.24
C LEU A 129 -13.00 -8.24 -9.68
N PRO A 130 -13.63 -9.24 -9.07
CA PRO A 130 -14.93 -9.77 -9.50
C PRO A 130 -16.00 -8.69 -9.65
N TRP A 131 -16.06 -7.71 -8.73
CA TRP A 131 -17.00 -6.60 -8.83
C TRP A 131 -16.49 -5.42 -9.67
N ALA A 132 -15.26 -5.49 -10.18
CA ALA A 132 -14.75 -4.54 -11.15
C ALA A 132 -15.46 -4.62 -12.50
N ARG A 133 -16.04 -5.76 -12.87
CA ARG A 133 -16.63 -5.94 -14.20
C ARG A 133 -17.83 -5.02 -14.48
N ALA A 134 -18.51 -4.53 -13.45
CA ALA A 134 -19.75 -3.75 -13.61
C ALA A 134 -19.55 -2.28 -14.01
N ASP A 135 -18.35 -1.70 -13.85
CA ASP A 135 -18.09 -0.30 -14.25
C ASP A 135 -16.61 -0.07 -14.57
N ARG A 136 -16.18 -0.38 -15.80
CA ARG A 136 -14.80 -0.16 -16.25
C ARG A 136 -14.41 1.31 -16.34
N ARG A 137 -15.36 2.25 -16.37
CA ARG A 137 -15.07 3.68 -16.61
C ARG A 137 -14.65 4.43 -15.34
N THR A 138 -14.97 3.92 -14.15
CA THR A 138 -14.72 4.62 -12.87
C THR A 138 -13.63 3.98 -12.01
N GLN A 139 -13.00 2.91 -12.49
CA GLN A 139 -12.06 2.14 -11.69
C GLN A 139 -10.63 2.49 -12.02
N SER A 140 -9.99 3.19 -11.08
CA SER A 140 -8.55 3.36 -11.11
C SER A 140 -7.85 1.98 -11.08
N SER A 141 -6.86 1.79 -11.93
CA SER A 141 -5.91 0.67 -11.86
C SER A 141 -4.93 0.81 -10.70
N THR A 142 -4.94 1.94 -9.97
CA THR A 142 -3.99 2.22 -8.90
C THR A 142 -4.44 1.71 -7.53
N CYS A 143 -3.51 1.13 -6.77
CA CYS A 143 -3.68 0.91 -5.34
C CYS A 143 -3.43 2.22 -4.59
N HIS A 144 -4.48 2.85 -4.04
CA HIS A 144 -4.38 4.17 -3.44
C HIS A 144 -5.23 4.31 -2.18
N VAL A 145 -4.88 5.32 -1.39
CA VAL A 145 -5.68 5.86 -0.30
C VAL A 145 -6.08 7.29 -0.65
N THR A 146 -7.04 7.86 0.07
CA THR A 146 -7.48 9.24 -0.16
C THR A 146 -7.28 10.05 1.09
N GLN A 147 -6.47 11.10 0.98
CA GLN A 147 -6.34 12.12 2.01
C GLN A 147 -7.36 13.24 1.76
N ARG A 148 -7.93 13.79 2.84
CA ARG A 148 -8.66 15.05 2.76
C ARG A 148 -7.68 16.17 3.07
N VAL A 149 -7.59 17.13 2.16
CA VAL A 149 -6.73 18.30 2.32
C VAL A 149 -7.56 19.56 2.13
N VAL A 150 -7.10 20.64 2.73
CA VAL A 150 -7.66 21.96 2.48
C VAL A 150 -6.98 22.53 1.24
N GLU A 151 -7.73 22.70 0.17
CA GLU A 151 -7.24 23.32 -1.07
C GLU A 151 -7.16 24.84 -0.89
N SER A 152 -6.01 25.42 -1.26
CA SER A 152 -5.81 26.87 -1.28
C SER A 152 -6.45 27.53 -2.51
N ALA A 153 -6.80 28.81 -2.39
CA ALA A 153 -7.28 29.60 -3.52
C ALA A 153 -6.28 29.65 -4.69
N ALA A 154 -4.97 29.66 -4.39
CA ALA A 154 -3.91 29.62 -5.41
C ALA A 154 -3.93 28.31 -6.21
N ARG A 155 -4.07 27.16 -5.55
CA ARG A 155 -4.16 25.86 -6.22
C ARG A 155 -5.39 25.78 -7.12
N ARG A 156 -6.52 26.33 -6.66
CA ARG A 156 -7.77 26.40 -7.43
C ARG A 156 -7.62 27.26 -8.69
N TYR A 157 -6.94 28.39 -8.57
CA TYR A 157 -6.65 29.28 -9.68
C TYR A 157 -5.83 28.56 -10.77
N ILE A 158 -4.76 27.87 -10.37
CA ILE A 158 -3.88 27.11 -11.27
C ILE A 158 -4.64 25.97 -11.96
N ASN A 159 -5.42 25.19 -11.21
CA ASN A 159 -6.16 24.05 -11.74
C ASN A 159 -7.38 24.45 -12.60
N ARG A 160 -7.64 25.75 -12.75
CA ARG A 160 -8.82 26.29 -13.47
C ARG A 160 -10.14 25.67 -13.00
N HIS A 161 -10.20 25.26 -11.74
CA HIS A 161 -11.45 24.80 -11.13
C HIS A 161 -12.36 26.01 -10.86
N SER A 162 -13.67 25.74 -10.71
CA SER A 162 -14.72 26.74 -10.47
C SER A 162 -14.26 27.86 -9.54
N ARG A 163 -14.43 29.12 -9.96
CA ARG A 163 -14.15 30.31 -9.14
C ARG A 163 -15.14 30.51 -7.99
N ARG A 164 -16.18 29.66 -7.89
CA ARG A 164 -17.20 29.72 -6.84
C ARG A 164 -16.82 28.84 -5.65
N GLY A 165 -16.92 29.39 -4.45
CA GLY A 165 -16.68 28.70 -3.18
C GLY A 165 -15.80 29.55 -2.25
N GLY A 166 -15.85 29.25 -0.95
CA GLY A 166 -15.02 29.93 0.06
C GLY A 166 -13.52 29.78 -0.20
N GLU A 167 -12.74 30.59 0.51
CA GLU A 167 -11.27 30.60 0.43
C GLU A 167 -10.66 29.20 0.66
N TRP A 168 -11.23 28.46 1.61
CA TRP A 168 -10.81 27.13 2.02
C TRP A 168 -11.86 26.09 1.65
N ARG A 169 -11.45 25.01 0.98
CA ARG A 169 -12.35 23.92 0.59
C ARG A 169 -11.68 22.58 0.87
N GLU A 170 -12.40 21.67 1.51
CA GLU A 170 -11.95 20.28 1.59
C GLU A 170 -12.02 19.61 0.22
N VAL A 171 -10.89 19.10 -0.23
CA VAL A 171 -10.77 18.26 -1.43
C VAL A 171 -10.20 16.91 -1.05
N LYS A 172 -10.42 15.93 -1.93
CA LYS A 172 -9.92 14.57 -1.77
C LYS A 172 -8.75 14.37 -2.72
N GLU A 173 -7.57 14.12 -2.16
CA GLU A 173 -6.36 13.84 -2.93
C GLU A 173 -6.02 12.36 -2.82
N PRO A 174 -6.12 11.60 -3.92
CA PRO A 174 -5.73 10.21 -3.93
C PRO A 174 -4.21 10.09 -4.09
N LEU A 175 -3.59 9.30 -3.21
CA LEU A 175 -2.16 9.01 -3.24
C LEU A 175 -1.92 7.51 -3.13
N CYS A 176 -0.85 7.05 -3.74
CA CYS A 176 -0.31 5.72 -3.52
C CYS A 176 0.99 5.86 -2.73
N TYR A 177 1.27 4.90 -1.86
CA TYR A 177 2.48 4.95 -1.05
C TYR A 177 3.04 3.55 -0.81
N LEU A 178 4.31 3.47 -0.49
CA LEU A 178 5.03 2.27 -0.06
C LEU A 178 5.96 2.67 1.10
N ILE A 179 5.90 1.92 2.19
CA ILE A 179 6.81 2.05 3.32
C ILE A 179 7.45 0.70 3.52
N VAL A 180 8.76 0.67 3.41
CA VAL A 180 9.57 -0.53 3.68
C VAL A 180 10.61 -0.21 4.74
N ARG A 181 10.96 -1.24 5.50
CA ARG A 181 12.04 -1.19 6.49
C ARG A 181 13.18 -2.06 6.00
N LYS A 182 14.41 -1.56 6.09
CA LYS A 182 15.61 -2.36 5.87
C LYS A 182 15.82 -3.29 7.05
N GLU A 183 15.95 -4.58 6.83
CA GLU A 183 16.28 -5.49 7.91
C GLU A 183 17.66 -5.18 8.48
N LEU A 184 17.84 -5.52 9.74
CA LEU A 184 19.12 -5.40 10.41
C LEU A 184 20.12 -6.35 9.73
N SER A 185 21.27 -5.82 9.29
CA SER A 185 22.37 -6.70 8.92
C SER A 185 22.79 -7.44 10.19
N THR A 186 22.63 -8.76 10.17
CA THR A 186 23.16 -9.62 11.21
C THR A 186 24.65 -9.73 10.95
N HIS A 187 25.44 -8.82 11.51
CA HIS A 187 26.90 -8.96 11.51
C HIS A 187 27.39 -10.15 12.37
N ASP A 188 26.48 -10.82 13.07
CA ASP A 188 26.76 -12.04 13.84
C ASP A 188 25.69 -13.11 13.52
N PRO A 189 26.05 -14.27 12.94
CA PRO A 189 25.10 -15.35 12.65
C PRO A 189 24.42 -15.90 13.92
N ASN A 190 24.99 -15.68 15.12
CA ASN A 190 24.38 -16.12 16.37
C ASN A 190 23.33 -15.13 16.94
N MET A 191 23.34 -13.86 16.53
CA MET A 191 22.36 -12.86 16.99
C MET A 191 21.09 -12.81 16.12
N ALA A 192 21.14 -13.42 14.93
CA ALA A 192 19.97 -13.63 14.07
C ALA A 192 18.86 -14.47 14.73
N LEU A 193 19.20 -15.23 15.78
CA LEU A 193 18.30 -16.14 16.50
C LEU A 193 17.58 -15.49 17.69
N SER A 194 17.91 -14.25 18.08
CA SER A 194 17.35 -13.60 19.28
C SER A 194 16.41 -12.43 19.01
N LEU A 195 16.25 -12.01 17.75
CA LEU A 195 15.12 -11.17 17.34
C LEU A 195 14.03 -12.12 16.83
N PRO A 196 12.73 -11.88 17.12
CA PRO A 196 11.66 -12.60 16.45
C PRO A 196 11.76 -12.25 14.98
N SER A 197 12.46 -13.12 14.26
CA SER A 197 12.65 -13.01 12.84
C SER A 197 11.25 -13.10 12.24
N LEU A 198 10.77 -12.01 11.66
CA LEU A 198 9.72 -12.08 10.65
C LEU A 198 10.35 -12.71 9.38
N ALA A 199 11.05 -13.83 9.55
CA ALA A 199 11.63 -14.60 8.48
C ALA A 199 10.46 -15.19 7.71
N LEU A 200 10.13 -14.57 6.57
CA LEU A 200 9.42 -15.24 5.50
C LEU A 200 10.20 -16.53 5.19
N HIS A 201 9.67 -17.65 5.65
CA HIS A 201 10.13 -18.96 5.19
C HIS A 201 9.48 -19.18 3.83
N HIS A 202 10.19 -18.76 2.79
CA HIS A 202 9.96 -19.26 1.44
C HIS A 202 10.42 -20.70 1.40
N GLN A 203 9.49 -21.66 1.35
CA GLN A 203 9.75 -22.96 0.75
C GLN A 203 8.45 -23.63 0.27
N ALA A 204 8.47 -23.93 -1.04
CA ALA A 204 7.66 -24.90 -1.78
C ALA A 204 6.17 -24.59 -2.04
N ALA A 205 5.90 -24.01 -3.22
CA ALA A 205 4.75 -24.39 -4.05
C ALA A 205 5.08 -24.21 -5.54
N ALA A 206 6.20 -24.81 -5.98
CA ALA A 206 6.41 -25.16 -7.37
C ALA A 206 6.31 -26.68 -7.46
N GLU A 207 5.13 -27.18 -7.85
CA GLU A 207 4.90 -28.45 -8.56
C GLU A 207 3.41 -28.76 -8.58
N GLY A 208 2.79 -28.66 -9.76
CA GLY A 208 1.36 -28.85 -9.96
C GLY A 208 0.87 -28.39 -11.33
N ALA A 209 1.51 -28.92 -12.37
CA ALA A 209 1.11 -28.92 -13.79
C ALA A 209 -0.43 -28.94 -13.99
N ALA A 210 -0.98 -28.03 -14.79
CA ALA A 210 -1.27 -28.18 -16.22
C ALA A 210 -2.33 -29.26 -16.56
N ALA A 211 -3.42 -28.79 -17.19
CA ALA A 211 -4.21 -29.40 -18.28
C ALA A 211 -5.73 -29.27 -18.03
N ALA A 212 -6.42 -28.47 -18.84
CA ALA A 212 -7.71 -28.85 -19.40
C ALA A 212 -8.03 -27.97 -20.62
N ASP A 213 -8.29 -28.67 -21.70
CA ASP A 213 -8.45 -28.22 -23.07
C ASP A 213 -9.83 -27.58 -23.33
N THR A 214 -9.91 -26.98 -24.51
CA THR A 214 -11.01 -26.32 -25.19
C THR A 214 -12.36 -27.08 -25.21
N ALA A 215 -13.45 -26.35 -24.90
CA ALA A 215 -14.79 -26.62 -25.47
C ALA A 215 -15.66 -25.35 -25.36
N GLY A 216 -16.11 -24.84 -26.51
CA GLY A 216 -16.93 -23.64 -26.59
C GLY A 216 -18.34 -23.82 -26.03
N THR A 217 -18.92 -22.74 -25.49
CA THR A 217 -20.37 -22.52 -25.48
C THR A 217 -20.72 -21.03 -25.32
N LYS A 218 -21.61 -20.61 -26.21
CA LYS A 218 -22.45 -19.40 -26.33
C LYS A 218 -22.57 -18.44 -25.12
N GLY A 219 -22.25 -17.17 -25.38
CA GLY A 219 -22.97 -15.94 -24.96
C GLY A 219 -23.04 -15.59 -23.46
N PRO A 220 -22.59 -14.39 -23.01
CA PRO A 220 -22.63 -14.06 -21.59
C PRO A 220 -24.04 -13.65 -21.15
N SER A 221 -24.65 -14.46 -20.27
CA SER A 221 -25.81 -14.07 -19.49
C SER A 221 -25.41 -13.03 -18.42
N ASN A 222 -26.22 -11.98 -18.24
CA ASN A 222 -26.07 -10.92 -17.22
C ASN A 222 -26.30 -11.38 -15.76
N ALA A 223 -26.07 -12.65 -15.43
CA ALA A 223 -26.22 -13.15 -14.07
C ALA A 223 -24.97 -12.80 -13.24
N PRO A 224 -25.11 -12.15 -12.06
CA PRO A 224 -24.00 -12.06 -11.12
C PRO A 224 -23.54 -13.49 -10.76
N PRO A 225 -22.23 -13.75 -10.63
CA PRO A 225 -21.75 -15.07 -10.22
C PRO A 225 -22.41 -15.46 -8.89
N PRO A 226 -22.78 -16.74 -8.69
CA PRO A 226 -23.39 -17.19 -7.46
C PRO A 226 -22.47 -16.79 -6.30
N ALA A 227 -23.07 -16.20 -5.25
CA ALA A 227 -22.37 -15.93 -4.01
C ALA A 227 -21.80 -17.27 -3.53
N THR A 228 -20.49 -17.44 -3.60
CA THR A 228 -19.84 -18.66 -3.11
C THR A 228 -20.16 -18.78 -1.64
N GLN A 229 -20.96 -19.80 -1.36
CA GLN A 229 -21.55 -20.09 -0.09
C GLN A 229 -20.46 -20.70 0.79
N ARG A 230 -19.95 -19.89 1.73
CA ARG A 230 -19.42 -20.31 3.03
C ARG A 230 -18.45 -21.51 3.03
N ASP A 231 -17.18 -21.20 2.85
CA ASP A 231 -16.08 -21.92 3.52
C ASP A 231 -15.16 -20.88 4.17
N TYR A 232 -15.52 -20.44 5.37
CA TYR A 232 -14.59 -19.74 6.24
C TYR A 232 -13.74 -20.80 6.94
N ALA A 233 -12.71 -21.28 6.25
CA ALA A 233 -11.59 -21.93 6.93
C ALA A 233 -10.86 -20.83 7.71
N VAL A 234 -11.20 -20.73 8.99
CA VAL A 234 -10.42 -20.00 9.98
C VAL A 234 -9.26 -20.92 10.35
N ALA A 235 -8.05 -20.37 10.37
CA ALA A 235 -6.80 -21.02 10.82
C ALA A 235 -6.17 -22.02 9.84
N GLU A 236 -5.42 -21.50 8.88
CA GLU A 236 -3.99 -21.44 9.16
C GLU A 236 -3.69 -19.98 9.48
N VAL A 237 -3.21 -19.72 10.70
CA VAL A 237 -2.46 -18.49 10.97
C VAL A 237 -1.37 -18.52 9.92
N LEU A 238 -1.52 -17.71 8.87
CA LEU A 238 -0.52 -17.61 7.82
C LEU A 238 0.80 -17.37 8.53
N ASP A 239 1.72 -18.29 8.32
CA ASP A 239 3.08 -18.32 8.81
C ASP A 239 3.65 -16.88 8.86
N GLY A 240 3.76 -16.29 10.07
CA GLY A 240 4.25 -14.91 10.28
C GLY A 240 3.45 -13.74 9.64
N GLY A 241 2.26 -13.97 9.09
CA GLY A 241 1.47 -13.01 8.29
C GLY A 241 0.56 -12.06 9.07
N ARG A 242 0.37 -10.84 8.57
CA ARG A 242 -0.54 -9.83 9.15
C ARG A 242 -1.99 -10.34 9.14
N PRO A 243 -2.76 -10.29 10.26
CA PRO A 243 -4.11 -10.88 10.36
C PRO A 243 -5.21 -10.05 9.67
N TRP A 244 -4.83 -9.18 8.74
CA TRP A 244 -5.71 -8.20 8.13
C TRP A 244 -5.41 -8.05 6.64
N GLY A 245 -6.46 -7.85 5.86
CA GLY A 245 -6.39 -7.45 4.46
C GLY A 245 -6.51 -5.94 4.32
N ARG A 246 -6.32 -5.44 3.10
CA ARG A 246 -6.51 -4.01 2.78
C ARG A 246 -7.64 -3.80 1.81
N ILE A 247 -8.60 -2.94 2.15
CA ILE A 247 -9.71 -2.60 1.27
C ILE A 247 -9.18 -1.88 0.03
N LEU A 248 -9.42 -2.45 -1.14
CA LEU A 248 -8.87 -1.96 -2.41
C LEU A 248 -9.67 -0.79 -2.97
N ARG A 249 -10.98 -0.78 -2.77
CA ARG A 249 -11.91 0.23 -3.31
C ARG A 249 -12.95 0.58 -2.27
N ASN A 250 -13.53 1.78 -2.38
CA ASN A 250 -14.59 2.21 -1.46
C ASN A 250 -15.73 1.17 -1.44
N PRO A 251 -16.14 0.67 -0.27
CA PRO A 251 -17.18 -0.34 -0.17
C PRO A 251 -18.49 0.10 -0.85
N ARG A 252 -19.06 -0.79 -1.66
CA ARG A 252 -20.30 -0.51 -2.40
C ARG A 252 -21.50 -0.79 -1.51
N LYS A 253 -22.19 0.27 -1.10
CA LYS A 253 -23.34 0.20 -0.19
C LYS A 253 -24.59 -0.18 -0.99
N ARG A 254 -25.23 -1.29 -0.63
CA ARG A 254 -26.53 -1.72 -1.17
C ARG A 254 -27.58 -1.81 -0.05
N ARG A 255 -28.83 -2.03 -0.44
CA ARG A 255 -29.90 -2.29 0.54
C ARG A 255 -29.64 -3.65 1.19
N GLY A 256 -29.43 -3.67 2.50
CA GLY A 256 -29.26 -4.90 3.29
C GLY A 256 -27.89 -5.58 3.22
N HIS A 257 -26.95 -5.13 2.37
CA HIS A 257 -25.58 -5.65 2.33
C HIS A 257 -24.58 -4.59 1.83
N VAL A 258 -23.29 -4.87 2.00
CA VAL A 258 -22.16 -4.09 1.49
C VAL A 258 -21.20 -5.03 0.79
N LEU A 259 -20.68 -4.63 -0.37
CA LEU A 259 -19.67 -5.37 -1.12
C LEU A 259 -18.31 -4.68 -0.96
N LEU A 260 -17.24 -5.44 -0.72
CA LEU A 260 -15.88 -4.90 -0.61
C LEU A 260 -14.83 -5.81 -1.26
N ASP A 261 -13.96 -5.21 -2.07
CA ASP A 261 -12.76 -5.88 -2.60
C ASP A 261 -11.59 -5.64 -1.63
N VAL A 262 -10.87 -6.70 -1.29
CA VAL A 262 -9.81 -6.70 -0.27
C VAL A 262 -8.57 -7.40 -0.82
N CYS A 263 -7.41 -6.77 -0.70
CA CYS A 263 -6.11 -7.39 -0.91
C CYS A 263 -5.76 -8.22 0.33
N MET A 264 -5.53 -9.50 0.14
CA MET A 264 -5.30 -10.48 1.19
C MET A 264 -3.80 -10.63 1.48
N PRO A 265 -3.41 -11.04 2.69
CA PRO A 265 -2.03 -11.41 2.99
C PRO A 265 -1.48 -12.53 2.07
N SER A 266 -2.35 -13.33 1.46
CA SER A 266 -1.98 -14.32 0.43
C SER A 266 -1.58 -13.71 -0.92
N GLY A 267 -1.59 -12.39 -1.07
CA GLY A 267 -1.33 -11.71 -2.36
C GLY A 267 -2.52 -11.68 -3.31
N GLU A 268 -3.60 -12.39 -3.00
CA GLU A 268 -4.81 -12.41 -3.82
C GLU A 268 -5.73 -11.22 -3.52
N ALA A 269 -6.42 -10.73 -4.54
CA ALA A 269 -7.58 -9.87 -4.33
C ALA A 269 -8.84 -10.72 -4.17
N ARG A 270 -9.51 -10.59 -3.03
CA ARG A 270 -10.75 -11.29 -2.72
C ARG A 270 -11.91 -10.35 -2.52
N SER A 271 -13.08 -10.90 -2.76
CA SER A 271 -14.31 -10.19 -2.87
C SER A 271 -15.24 -10.67 -1.73
N PHE A 272 -15.64 -9.79 -0.80
CA PHE A 272 -16.59 -10.09 0.29
C PHE A 272 -17.96 -9.40 0.18
N THR A 273 -19.03 -10.11 0.62
CA THR A 273 -20.39 -9.57 0.79
C THR A 273 -20.79 -9.61 2.26
N ILE A 274 -20.97 -8.44 2.88
CA ILE A 274 -21.33 -8.32 4.31
C ILE A 274 -22.80 -7.93 4.43
N THR A 275 -23.60 -8.74 5.12
CA THR A 275 -25.05 -8.57 5.20
C THR A 275 -25.50 -7.88 6.49
N LYS A 276 -26.69 -7.28 6.49
CA LYS A 276 -27.30 -6.65 7.68
C LYS A 276 -27.87 -7.67 8.69
N LYS A 277 -27.57 -8.97 8.54
CA LYS A 277 -28.05 -10.04 9.42
C LYS A 277 -27.50 -9.86 10.84
N LYS A 278 -28.17 -10.43 11.85
CA LYS A 278 -27.75 -10.32 13.27
C LYS A 278 -26.30 -10.76 13.48
N SER A 279 -25.90 -11.87 12.84
CA SER A 279 -24.54 -12.43 12.91
C SER A 279 -23.45 -11.54 12.33
N GLU A 280 -23.77 -10.63 11.41
CA GLU A 280 -22.80 -9.78 10.70
C GLU A 280 -23.06 -8.29 10.99
N ARG A 281 -23.89 -7.97 11.98
CA ARG A 281 -24.38 -6.59 12.18
C ARG A 281 -23.26 -5.62 12.54
N ALA A 282 -22.25 -6.08 13.29
CA ALA A 282 -21.08 -5.29 13.65
C ALA A 282 -20.23 -4.98 12.42
N ASP A 283 -19.84 -6.03 11.68
CA ASP A 283 -19.09 -5.91 10.43
C ASP A 283 -19.83 -5.05 9.40
N TYR A 284 -21.14 -5.25 9.24
CA TYR A 284 -21.98 -4.43 8.39
C TYR A 284 -21.88 -2.94 8.74
N ARG A 285 -21.92 -2.58 10.03
CA ARG A 285 -21.78 -1.18 10.47
C ARG A 285 -20.37 -0.66 10.19
N ARG A 286 -19.33 -1.47 10.43
CA ARG A 286 -17.92 -1.13 10.18
C ARG A 286 -17.65 -0.90 8.70
N THR A 287 -17.98 -1.87 7.83
CA THR A 287 -17.78 -1.79 6.39
C THR A 287 -18.51 -0.60 5.76
N ARG A 288 -19.68 -0.21 6.28
CA ARG A 288 -20.40 0.99 5.80
C ARG A 288 -19.65 2.30 6.05
N LYS A 289 -18.76 2.34 7.03
CA LYS A 289 -17.95 3.53 7.36
C LYS A 289 -16.55 3.46 6.78
N ALA A 290 -16.11 2.28 6.33
CA ALA A 290 -14.79 2.08 5.77
C ALA A 290 -14.61 2.75 4.40
N ALA A 291 -13.35 3.00 4.04
CA ALA A 291 -12.88 3.59 2.80
C ALA A 291 -11.79 2.72 2.14
N ALA A 292 -11.47 3.03 0.88
CA ALA A 292 -10.31 2.47 0.21
C ALA A 292 -9.04 2.78 1.02
N GLY A 293 -8.21 1.75 1.24
CA GLY A 293 -7.04 1.83 2.08
C GLY A 293 -7.24 1.28 3.49
N ASP A 294 -8.46 1.17 4.01
CA ASP A 294 -8.65 0.72 5.40
C ASP A 294 -8.22 -0.73 5.60
N ALA A 295 -7.72 -1.05 6.80
CA ALA A 295 -7.46 -2.41 7.22
C ALA A 295 -8.78 -3.16 7.50
N TRP A 296 -8.89 -4.35 6.95
CA TRP A 296 -10.04 -5.23 7.08
C TRP A 296 -9.65 -6.50 7.84
N SER A 297 -10.35 -6.80 8.94
CA SER A 297 -10.16 -8.06 9.66
C SER A 297 -10.67 -9.19 8.80
N ILE A 298 -9.79 -10.13 8.44
CA ILE A 298 -10.17 -11.34 7.69
C ILE A 298 -10.73 -12.40 8.65
N VAL A 299 -10.41 -12.29 9.94
CA VAL A 299 -11.04 -13.09 10.99
C VAL A 299 -12.46 -12.57 11.19
N THR A 300 -13.44 -13.36 10.77
CA THR A 300 -14.84 -13.13 11.15
C THR A 300 -15.03 -13.73 12.54
N PRO A 301 -15.71 -13.04 13.48
CA PRO A 301 -15.95 -13.59 14.80
C PRO A 301 -17.01 -14.70 14.70
N LYS A 302 -16.55 -15.93 14.50
CA LYS A 302 -17.28 -17.10 14.98
C LYS A 302 -16.60 -17.75 16.20
N ALA A 303 -15.34 -17.40 16.47
CA ALA A 303 -14.54 -17.96 17.57
C ALA A 303 -14.13 -16.94 18.66
N ALA A 304 -14.20 -15.63 18.41
CA ALA A 304 -13.63 -14.62 19.33
C ALA A 304 -14.65 -13.91 20.24
N TYR A 305 -15.91 -14.36 20.30
CA TYR A 305 -16.97 -13.76 21.12
C TYR A 305 -17.69 -14.77 22.03
N LEU A 306 -17.09 -15.93 22.26
CA LEU A 306 -17.68 -16.97 23.12
C LEU A 306 -16.94 -17.20 24.45
N ASP A 307 -15.83 -16.51 24.73
CA ASP A 307 -15.07 -16.72 25.97
C ASP A 307 -14.86 -15.45 26.81
N GLU A 308 -15.73 -14.45 26.68
CA GLU A 308 -15.84 -13.38 27.69
C GLU A 308 -17.28 -13.32 28.18
N GLU A 309 -17.59 -14.20 29.14
CA GLU A 309 -18.68 -13.96 30.09
C GLU A 309 -18.41 -12.63 30.77
N TRP A 310 -19.26 -11.65 30.48
CA TRP A 310 -19.36 -10.45 31.29
C TRP A 310 -20.04 -10.86 32.60
N GLU A 311 -19.26 -11.31 33.59
CA GLU A 311 -19.70 -11.24 34.97
C GLU A 311 -19.76 -9.76 35.37
N GLU A 312 -20.98 -9.29 35.64
CA GLU A 312 -21.25 -7.99 36.25
C GLU A 312 -20.50 -7.87 37.59
N VAL A 313 -19.61 -6.89 37.69
CA VAL A 313 -19.16 -6.28 38.95
C VAL A 313 -19.13 -4.77 38.79
#